data_AF-A0A258M6Q0-F1
#
_entry.id   AF-A0A258M6Q0-F1
#
_cell.length_a   1.000
_cell.length_b   1.000
_cell.length_c   1.000
_cell.angle_alpha   90.00
_cell.angle_beta   90.00
_cell.angle_gamma   90.00
#
_symmetry.space_group_name_H-M   'P 1'
#
loop_
_entity.id
_entity.type
_entity.pdbx_description
1 polymer ?
#
loop_
_entity_poly.entity_id
_entity_poly.type
_entity_poly.pdbx_seq_one_letter_code
_entity_poly.pdbx_strand_id
1 'polypeptide(L)'
;MPSLFQVLITIHVAGGTAGLISGSISAASKKGSFLHKLSGKIFFWGMFAASIAALIISNLPGHKKVFLFAVGGFTLYMICSGYR
;
A
#
# COMPACT_ATOMS: atom_id res chain seq x y z
N MET A 1 6.05 4.58 -24.83
CA MET A 1 4.99 4.02 -23.97
C MET A 1 5.63 3.58 -22.66
N PRO A 2 5.10 3.97 -21.49
CA PRO A 2 5.63 3.51 -20.22
C PRO A 2 5.55 1.99 -20.16
N SER A 3 6.60 1.34 -19.66
CA SER A 3 6.59 -0.11 -19.48
C SER A 3 5.59 -0.50 -18.38
N LEU A 4 5.05 -1.71 -18.45
CA LEU A 4 4.18 -2.24 -17.40
C LEU A 4 4.81 -2.05 -16.00
N PHE A 5 6.11 -2.35 -15.89
CA PHE A 5 6.90 -2.12 -14.67
C PHE A 5 6.85 -0.66 -14.19
N GLN A 6 7.03 0.33 -15.09
CA GLN A 6 6.96 1.76 -14.74
C GLN A 6 5.58 2.18 -14.22
N VAL A 7 4.50 1.64 -14.80
CA VAL A 7 3.15 1.94 -14.32
C VAL A 7 2.95 1.37 -12.91
N LEU A 8 3.33 0.11 -12.69
CA LEU A 8 3.15 -0.53 -11.38
C LEU A 8 4.01 0.11 -10.29
N ILE A 9 5.26 0.45 -10.56
CA ILE A 9 6.13 1.09 -9.56
C ILE A 9 5.62 2.49 -9.22
N THR A 10 5.08 3.22 -10.20
CA THR A 10 4.46 4.53 -9.96
C THR A 10 3.25 4.41 -9.03
N ILE A 11 2.37 3.44 -9.28
CA ILE A 11 1.21 3.17 -8.40
C ILE A 11 1.68 2.76 -7.01
N HIS A 12 2.70 1.90 -6.91
CA HIS A 12 3.25 1.44 -5.64
C HIS A 12 3.80 2.61 -4.81
N VAL A 13 4.63 3.47 -5.41
CA VAL A 13 5.22 4.62 -4.71
C VAL A 13 4.14 5.65 -4.35
N ALA A 14 3.21 5.95 -5.26
CA ALA A 14 2.13 6.90 -4.99
C ALA A 14 1.21 6.40 -3.86
N GLY A 15 0.77 5.13 -3.93
CA GLY A 15 -0.07 4.50 -2.92
C GLY A 15 0.63 4.36 -1.57
N GLY A 16 1.90 3.95 -1.56
CA GLY A 16 2.71 3.85 -0.35
C GLY A 16 2.96 5.21 0.31
N THR A 17 3.24 6.26 -0.46
CA THR A 17 3.44 7.61 0.05
C THR A 17 2.14 8.17 0.65
N ALA A 18 1.02 8.00 -0.05
CA ALA A 18 -0.31 8.35 0.49
C ALA A 18 -0.62 7.56 1.77
N GLY A 19 -0.24 6.28 1.82
CA GLY A 19 -0.29 5.44 3.01
C GLY A 19 0.52 6.01 4.16
N LEU A 20 1.79 6.36 3.98
CA LEU A 20 2.63 6.90 5.06
C LEU A 20 2.08 8.22 5.62
N ILE A 21 1.62 9.13 4.75
CA ILE A 21 1.04 10.41 5.16
C ILE A 21 -0.26 10.17 5.95
N SER A 22 -1.19 9.42 5.37
CA SER A 22 -2.50 9.16 6.00
C SER A 22 -2.37 8.32 7.27
N GLY A 23 -1.46 7.35 7.32
CA GLY A 23 -1.16 6.57 8.52
C GLY A 23 -0.61 7.44 9.65
N SER A 24 0.28 8.39 9.33
CA SER A 24 0.81 9.36 10.30
C SER A 24 -0.29 10.29 10.84
N ILE A 25 -1.17 10.78 9.96
CA ILE A 25 -2.35 11.58 10.36
C ILE A 25 -3.29 10.76 11.24
N SER A 26 -3.52 9.49 10.90
CA SER A 26 -4.37 8.59 11.69
C SER A 26 -3.78 8.37 13.08
N ALA A 27 -2.46 8.18 13.20
CA ALA A 27 -1.76 8.00 14.46
C ALA A 27 -1.74 9.27 15.35
N ALA A 28 -1.62 10.45 14.73
CA ALA A 28 -1.62 11.73 15.44
C ALA A 28 -3.02 12.22 15.83
N SER A 29 -4.07 11.69 15.20
CA SER A 29 -5.46 12.10 15.45
C SER A 29 -6.11 11.29 16.57
N LYS A 30 -7.11 11.90 17.23
CA LYS A 30 -7.89 11.21 18.27
C LYS A 30 -8.57 9.98 17.68
N LYS A 31 -8.32 8.80 18.24
CA LYS A 31 -8.94 7.54 17.82
C LYS A 31 -10.47 7.68 17.72
N GLY A 32 -11.04 7.28 16.60
CA GLY A 32 -12.48 7.36 16.33
C GLY A 32 -13.00 8.75 15.88
N SER A 33 -12.16 9.79 15.88
CA SER A 33 -12.51 11.08 15.28
C SER A 33 -12.74 10.98 13.77
N PHE A 34 -13.39 11.98 13.19
CA PHE A 34 -13.61 12.05 11.74
C PHE A 34 -12.28 11.94 10.96
N LEU A 35 -11.25 12.66 11.39
CA LEU A 35 -9.93 12.62 10.75
C LEU A 35 -9.27 11.24 10.88
N HIS A 36 -9.37 10.57 12.02
CA HIS A 36 -8.85 9.21 12.21
C HIS A 36 -9.53 8.21 11.25
N LYS A 37 -10.86 8.28 11.12
CA LYS A 37 -11.62 7.38 10.23
C LYS A 37 -11.35 7.66 8.75
N LEU A 38 -11.29 8.94 8.36
CA LEU A 38 -11.03 9.32 6.98
C LEU A 38 -9.60 8.94 6.55
N SER A 39 -8.61 9.30 7.37
CA SER A 39 -7.21 8.94 7.10
C SER A 39 -6.99 7.43 7.12
N GLY A 40 -7.65 6.68 8.00
CA GLY A 40 -7.64 5.21 7.99
C GLY A 40 -8.18 4.60 6.69
N LYS A 41 -9.23 5.18 6.08
CA LYS A 41 -9.73 4.74 4.76
C LYS A 41 -8.75 5.02 3.64
N ILE A 42 -8.14 6.22 3.62
CA ILE A 42 -7.14 6.59 2.61
C ILE A 42 -5.90 5.69 2.74
N PHE A 43 -5.47 5.43 3.98
CA PHE A 43 -4.39 4.50 4.30
C PHE A 43 -4.66 3.11 3.72
N PHE A 44 -5.85 2.56 3.99
CA PHE A 44 -6.22 1.23 3.53
C PHE A 44 -6.17 1.13 2.00
N TRP A 45 -6.82 2.04 1.27
CA TRP A 45 -6.87 1.98 -0.20
C TRP A 45 -5.51 2.24 -0.85
N GLY A 46 -4.71 3.17 -0.31
CA GLY A 46 -3.36 3.44 -0.78
C GLY A 46 -2.43 2.23 -0.61
N MET A 47 -2.43 1.62 0.58
CA MET A 47 -1.63 0.44 0.88
C MET A 47 -2.12 -0.81 0.16
N PHE A 48 -3.42 -0.93 -0.09
CA PHE A 48 -4.00 -2.04 -0.87
C PHE A 48 -3.49 -2.00 -2.31
N ALA A 49 -3.63 -0.85 -2.99
CA ALA A 49 -3.12 -0.67 -4.34
C ALA A 49 -1.60 -0.90 -4.42
N ALA A 50 -0.85 -0.37 -3.45
CA ALA A 50 0.60 -0.57 -3.40
C ALA A 50 1.01 -2.03 -3.17
N SER A 51 0.29 -2.77 -2.32
CA SER A 51 0.57 -4.19 -2.04
C SER A 51 0.29 -5.07 -3.25
N ILE A 52 -0.83 -4.83 -3.95
CA ILE A 52 -1.15 -5.54 -5.20
C ILE A 52 -0.10 -5.26 -6.27
N ALA A 53 0.32 -4.00 -6.44
CA ALA A 53 1.39 -3.65 -7.37
C ALA A 53 2.71 -4.36 -7.04
N ALA A 54 3.09 -4.45 -5.76
CA ALA A 54 4.30 -5.16 -5.32
C ALA A 54 4.24 -6.67 -5.60
N LEU A 55 3.08 -7.30 -5.40
CA LEU A 55 2.86 -8.71 -5.70
C LEU A 55 3.00 -9.01 -7.20
N ILE A 56 2.51 -8.12 -8.06
CA ILE A 56 2.64 -8.28 -9.50
C ILE A 56 4.09 -8.01 -9.95
N ILE A 57 4.74 -6.94 -9.47
CA ILE A 57 6.14 -6.62 -9.80
C ILE A 57 7.08 -7.77 -9.44
N SER A 58 6.89 -8.36 -8.25
CA SER A 58 7.75 -9.43 -7.75
C SER A 58 7.65 -10.75 -8.54
N ASN A 59 6.64 -10.90 -9.40
CA ASN A 59 6.45 -12.04 -10.29
C ASN A 59 6.78 -11.74 -11.76
N LEU A 60 7.12 -10.50 -12.11
CA LEU A 60 7.43 -10.11 -13.49
C LEU A 60 8.73 -10.78 -13.98
N PRO A 61 8.81 -11.25 -15.24
CA PRO A 61 10.05 -11.73 -15.83
C PRO A 61 11.12 -10.64 -15.80
N GLY A 62 12.32 -10.96 -15.28
CA GLY A 62 13.42 -10.01 -15.08
C GLY A 62 13.42 -9.25 -13.75
N HIS A 63 12.33 -9.27 -12.99
CA HIS A 63 12.20 -8.55 -11.71
C HIS A 63 11.76 -9.44 -10.53
N LYS A 64 12.04 -10.74 -10.61
CA LYS A 64 11.71 -11.70 -9.55
C LYS A 64 12.45 -11.37 -8.25
N LYS A 65 11.69 -11.02 -7.21
CA LYS A 65 12.21 -10.69 -5.88
C LYS A 65 11.30 -11.29 -4.80
N VAL A 66 11.76 -12.39 -4.20
CA VAL A 66 11.02 -13.12 -3.16
C VAL A 66 10.70 -12.24 -1.94
N PHE A 67 11.64 -11.38 -1.55
CA PHE A 67 11.43 -10.42 -0.45
C PHE A 67 10.23 -9.49 -0.71
N LEU A 68 10.16 -8.90 -1.91
CA LEU A 68 9.09 -7.98 -2.27
C LEU A 68 7.73 -8.68 -2.33
N PHE A 69 7.70 -9.95 -2.77
CA PHE A 69 6.50 -10.79 -2.73
C PHE A 69 6.03 -11.03 -1.29
N ALA A 70 6.94 -11.46 -0.41
CA ALA A 70 6.62 -11.75 0.98
C ALA A 70 6.11 -10.50 1.73
N VAL A 71 6.79 -9.36 1.59
CA VAL A 71 6.38 -8.11 2.23
C VAL A 71 5.07 -7.58 1.64
N GLY A 72 4.87 -7.69 0.32
CA GLY A 72 3.60 -7.33 -0.31
C GLY A 72 2.43 -8.16 0.20
N GLY A 73 2.61 -9.47 0.34
CA GLY A 73 1.60 -10.38 0.89
C GLY A 73 1.33 -10.12 2.38
N PHE A 74 2.39 -9.92 3.17
CA PHE A 74 2.27 -9.57 4.59
C PHE A 74 1.51 -8.26 4.79
N THR A 75 1.84 -7.24 4.00
CA THR A 75 1.17 -5.94 4.07
C THR A 75 -0.31 -6.07 3.72
N LEU A 76 -0.63 -6.81 2.66
CA LEU A 76 -2.02 -7.08 2.26
C LEU A 76 -2.80 -7.79 3.37
N TYR A 77 -2.20 -8.79 4.02
CA TYR A 77 -2.80 -9.46 5.18
C TYR A 77 -3.07 -8.49 6.33
N MET A 78 -2.09 -7.67 6.69
CA MET A 78 -2.18 -6.72 7.81
C MET A 78 -3.29 -5.68 7.60
N ILE A 79 -3.39 -5.11 6.39
CA ILE A 79 -4.42 -4.09 6.12
C ILE A 79 -5.82 -4.70 6.05
N CYS A 80 -5.98 -5.89 5.44
CA CYS A 80 -7.28 -6.55 5.32
C CYS A 80 -7.80 -7.05 6.67
N SER A 81 -6.94 -7.67 7.49
CA SER A 81 -7.32 -8.12 8.84
C SER A 81 -7.45 -6.98 9.85
N GLY A 82 -6.76 -5.87 9.60
CA GLY A 82 -6.76 -4.68 10.45
C GLY A 82 -7.89 -3.68 10.18
N TYR A 83 -8.62 -3.81 9.07
CA TYR A 83 -9.71 -2.90 8.70
C TYR A 83 -10.95 -3.17 9.59
N ARG A 84 -11.22 -2.25 10.53
CA ARG A 84 -12.32 -2.32 11.51
C ARG A 84 -12.79 -0.93 11.93
#